data_AF-A0A9R1XI84-F1
#
_entry.id   AF-A0A9R1XI84-F1
#
_cell.length_a   1.000
_cell.length_b   1.000
_cell.length_c   1.000
_cell.angle_alpha   90.00
_cell.angle_beta   90.00
_cell.angle_gamma   90.00
#
_symmetry.space_group_name_H-M   'P 1'
#
loop_
_entity.id
_entity.type
_entity.pdbx_description
1 polymer ?
#
loop_
_entity_poly.entity_id
_entity_poly.type
_entity_poly.pdbx_seq_one_letter_code
_entity_poly.pdbx_strand_id
1 'polypeptide(L)'
;MNYWSCSEPKWQARRCKIGSETKSSQAVDKVHHQFLKILPELFTQPIEKRLNMSKVLPDELIPVIDISDSEDPEVIKSVCDATDKLGLFQIVKHGVPLSIIEGVKDATHKFFGLSSEEKKKYLSQNTPLKNVRYVTSFSPEVDKAYEWKDHLSCFYVSDEETLELWPSICKHEALQYLKTCDSVIKTLIEILITGLGIPNLNHAHNES
;
A
#
# COMPACT_ATOMS: atom_id res chain seq x y z
N MET A 1 3.31 -51.85 4.94
CA MET A 1 3.28 -51.91 6.42
C MET A 1 4.56 -51.26 6.91
N ASN A 2 4.49 -49.98 7.30
CA ASN A 2 4.36 -49.54 8.70
C ASN A 2 5.76 -49.36 9.31
N TYR A 3 6.20 -48.24 9.89
CA TYR A 3 5.67 -46.91 10.17
C TYR A 3 6.94 -46.08 10.45
N TRP A 4 7.15 -44.92 9.82
CA TRP A 4 8.16 -43.96 10.29
C TRP A 4 7.43 -42.93 11.17
N SER A 5 7.69 -42.98 12.47
CA SER A 5 7.15 -42.04 13.45
C SER A 5 7.78 -40.66 13.27
N CYS A 6 6.97 -39.68 12.89
CA CYS A 6 7.32 -38.27 12.92
C CYS A 6 7.48 -37.82 14.37
N SER A 7 8.70 -37.43 14.77
CA SER A 7 8.95 -36.80 16.06
C SER A 7 8.69 -35.30 15.93
N GLU A 8 7.73 -34.80 16.70
CA GLU A 8 7.34 -33.39 16.77
C GLU A 8 8.52 -32.45 17.09
N PRO A 9 8.65 -31.27 16.45
CA PRO A 9 9.41 -30.18 17.01
C PRO A 9 8.57 -29.47 18.08
N LYS A 10 9.03 -29.58 19.33
CA LYS A 10 8.57 -28.81 20.48
C LYS A 10 8.75 -27.30 20.23
N TRP A 11 7.72 -26.65 19.70
CA TRP A 11 7.60 -25.19 19.77
C TRP A 11 7.27 -24.78 21.21
N GLN A 12 8.29 -24.67 22.06
CA GLN A 12 8.14 -23.89 23.29
C GLN A 12 8.06 -22.41 22.90
N ALA A 13 6.83 -21.91 22.79
CA ALA A 13 6.55 -20.49 22.87
C ALA A 13 7.13 -19.97 24.20
N ARG A 14 8.34 -19.40 24.15
CA ARG A 14 8.84 -18.57 25.24
C ARG A 14 7.98 -17.32 25.26
N ARG A 15 6.98 -17.38 26.12
CA ARG A 15 6.19 -16.27 26.64
C ARG A 15 7.16 -15.23 27.18
N CYS A 16 7.50 -14.23 26.35
CA CYS A 16 8.19 -13.05 26.83
C CYS A 16 7.16 -12.28 27.67
N LYS A 17 7.18 -12.51 28.99
CA LYS A 17 6.55 -11.62 29.96
C LYS A 17 7.33 -10.31 29.93
N ILE A 18 6.95 -9.40 29.03
CA ILE A 18 7.29 -7.99 29.18
C ILE A 18 6.07 -7.34 29.83
N GLY A 19 6.05 -7.43 31.15
CA GLY A 19 5.22 -6.59 31.98
C GLY A 19 5.83 -5.19 32.02
N SER A 20 5.39 -4.35 31.09
CA SER A 20 5.33 -2.89 31.22
C SER A 20 4.65 -2.42 29.94
N GLU A 21 3.49 -1.79 30.06
CA GLU A 21 2.79 -1.12 28.98
C GLU A 21 3.77 -0.48 28.01
N THR A 22 3.93 -1.08 26.83
CA THR A 22 4.82 -0.56 25.81
C THR A 22 4.22 0.76 25.33
N LYS A 23 4.88 1.85 25.71
CA LYS A 23 4.71 3.20 25.12
C LYS A 23 4.99 3.23 23.61
N SER A 24 5.22 2.08 22.95
CA SER A 24 5.50 1.93 21.52
C SER A 24 4.25 1.87 20.63
N SER A 25 3.05 2.01 21.18
CA SER A 25 1.79 2.11 20.40
C SER A 25 1.18 3.51 20.51
N GLN A 26 1.99 4.54 20.34
CA GLN A 26 1.47 5.86 20.04
C GLN A 26 1.49 6.02 18.53
N ALA A 27 0.29 6.16 17.95
CA ALA A 27 0.12 6.59 16.57
C ALA A 27 1.00 7.82 16.32
N VAL A 28 1.67 7.89 15.17
CA VAL A 28 2.47 9.04 14.77
C VAL A 28 1.65 10.33 14.83
N ASP A 29 0.37 10.25 14.50
CA ASP A 29 -0.59 11.34 14.66
C ASP A 29 -0.61 11.90 16.10
N LYS A 30 -0.59 11.03 17.13
CA LYS A 30 -0.55 11.48 18.53
C LYS A 30 0.76 12.16 18.88
N VAL A 31 1.87 11.66 18.35
CA VAL A 31 3.19 12.22 18.59
C VAL A 31 3.29 13.61 17.97
N HIS A 32 2.72 13.81 16.78
CA HIS A 32 2.62 15.11 16.12
C HIS A 32 1.83 16.14 16.96
N HIS A 33 0.67 15.75 17.52
CA HIS A 33 -0.16 16.63 18.35
C HIS A 33 0.49 17.04 19.68
N GLN A 34 1.56 16.37 20.12
CA GLN A 34 2.28 16.71 21.35
C GLN A 34 3.35 17.81 21.18
N PHE A 35 3.42 18.48 20.02
CA PHE A 35 4.38 19.56 19.74
C PHE A 35 5.82 19.21 20.17
N LEU A 36 6.30 18.05 19.73
CA LEU A 36 7.70 17.70 19.95
C LEU A 36 8.60 18.69 19.19
N LYS A 37 9.43 19.43 19.92
CA LYS A 37 10.44 20.32 19.33
C LYS A 37 11.61 19.55 18.71
N ILE A 38 11.77 18.27 19.07
CA ILE A 38 12.88 17.41 18.67
C ILE A 38 12.30 16.06 18.24
N LEU A 39 12.70 15.59 17.05
CA LEU A 39 12.35 14.26 16.55
C LEU A 39 13.02 13.18 17.43
N PRO A 40 12.28 12.20 17.95
CA PRO A 40 12.90 11.11 18.72
C PRO A 40 13.92 10.33 17.89
N GLU A 41 14.98 9.85 18.54
CA GLU A 41 16.06 9.09 17.90
C GLU A 41 15.53 7.85 17.16
N LEU A 42 14.48 7.22 17.68
CA LEU A 42 13.81 6.08 17.06
C LEU A 42 13.29 6.37 15.64
N PHE A 43 12.99 7.63 15.29
CA PHE A 43 12.55 8.03 13.95
C PHE A 43 13.66 8.69 13.12
N THR A 44 14.87 8.81 13.69
CA THR A 44 16.00 9.43 13.03
C THR A 44 16.67 8.43 12.11
N GLN A 45 16.46 8.59 10.80
CA GLN A 45 17.02 7.68 9.79
C GLN A 45 18.56 7.62 9.86
N PRO A 46 19.19 6.47 9.54
CA PRO A 46 20.64 6.38 9.36
C PRO A 46 21.14 7.36 8.29
N ILE A 47 22.37 7.85 8.40
CA ILE A 47 22.95 8.86 7.49
C ILE A 47 22.85 8.40 6.03
N GLU A 48 23.03 7.11 5.77
CA GLU A 48 22.98 6.52 4.44
C GLU A 48 21.59 6.55 3.81
N LYS A 49 20.53 6.57 4.64
CA LYS A 49 19.12 6.65 4.21
C LYS A 49 18.59 8.09 4.15
N ARG A 50 19.32 9.08 4.71
CA ARG A 50 18.88 10.47 4.68
C ARG A 50 19.04 11.04 3.27
N LEU A 51 18.02 11.76 2.81
CA LEU A 51 18.07 12.46 1.54
C LEU A 51 19.22 13.46 1.55
N ASN A 52 20.08 13.37 0.55
CA ASN A 52 21.09 14.38 0.29
C ASN A 52 20.62 15.27 -0.86
N MET A 53 20.19 16.50 -0.52
CA MET A 53 19.71 17.46 -1.50
C MET A 53 20.75 17.83 -2.56
N SER A 54 22.05 17.65 -2.28
CA SER A 54 23.10 17.88 -3.29
C SER A 54 23.12 16.81 -4.39
N LYS A 55 22.42 15.69 -4.21
CA LYS A 55 22.28 14.63 -5.21
C LYS A 55 20.98 14.71 -5.99
N VAL A 56 20.10 15.66 -5.67
CA VAL A 56 18.85 15.87 -6.41
C VAL A 56 19.19 16.60 -7.70
N LEU A 57 18.88 15.97 -8.83
CA LEU A 57 19.05 16.57 -10.14
C LEU A 57 17.83 17.46 -10.42
N PRO A 58 17.99 18.78 -10.62
CA PRO A 58 16.86 19.70 -10.75
C PRO A 58 16.04 19.52 -12.03
N ASP A 59 16.60 18.88 -13.06
CA ASP A 59 16.00 18.80 -14.40
C ASP A 59 15.50 17.39 -14.78
N GLU A 60 15.62 16.41 -13.90
CA GLU A 60 15.12 15.05 -14.15
C GLU A 60 13.67 14.93 -13.68
N LEU A 61 12.74 15.20 -14.61
CA LEU A 61 11.30 15.13 -14.34
C LEU A 61 10.76 13.71 -14.56
N ILE A 62 9.87 13.28 -13.66
CA ILE A 62 9.11 12.04 -13.85
C ILE A 62 8.18 12.22 -15.06
N PRO A 63 8.23 11.34 -16.08
CA PRO A 63 7.38 11.44 -17.26
C PRO A 63 5.90 11.52 -16.89
N VAL A 64 5.16 12.38 -17.59
CA VAL A 64 3.70 12.50 -17.48
C VAL A 64 3.09 12.06 -18.81
N ILE A 65 2.31 10.99 -18.78
CA ILE A 65 1.79 10.33 -19.99
C ILE A 65 0.28 10.45 -20.03
N ASP A 66 -0.24 10.97 -21.14
CA ASP A 66 -1.67 10.96 -21.42
C ASP A 66 -2.06 9.59 -21.98
N ILE A 67 -2.92 8.88 -21.26
CA ILE A 67 -3.37 7.54 -21.66
C ILE A 67 -4.80 7.51 -22.21
N SER A 68 -5.32 8.67 -22.67
CA SER A 68 -6.68 8.73 -23.24
C SER A 68 -6.83 7.94 -24.53
N ASP A 69 -5.73 7.75 -25.28
CA ASP A 69 -5.67 6.91 -26.48
C ASP A 69 -4.61 5.81 -26.25
N SER A 70 -5.03 4.71 -25.63
CA SER A 70 -4.13 3.62 -25.24
C SER A 70 -3.64 2.77 -26.42
N GLU A 71 -4.25 2.90 -27.60
CA GLU A 71 -3.85 2.18 -28.81
C GLU A 71 -2.84 2.98 -29.65
N ASP A 72 -2.64 4.28 -29.34
CA ASP A 72 -1.65 5.11 -30.00
C ASP A 72 -0.23 4.54 -29.78
N PRO A 73 0.49 4.19 -30.87
CA PRO A 73 1.87 3.73 -30.79
C PRO A 73 2.81 4.65 -30.00
N GLU A 74 2.58 5.97 -30.01
CA GLU A 74 3.39 6.91 -29.25
C GLU A 74 3.12 6.85 -27.74
N VAL A 75 1.86 6.58 -27.33
CA VAL A 75 1.52 6.33 -25.92
C VAL A 75 2.17 5.04 -25.45
N ILE A 76 2.06 3.96 -26.24
CA ILE A 76 2.69 2.68 -25.93
C ILE A 76 4.20 2.84 -25.76
N LYS A 77 4.84 3.48 -26.75
CA LYS A 77 6.28 3.76 -26.71
C LYS A 77 6.66 4.59 -25.49
N SER A 78 5.90 5.63 -25.14
CA SER A 78 6.17 6.48 -23.97
C SER A 78 6.11 5.71 -22.66
N VAL A 79 5.11 4.82 -22.50
CA VAL A 79 4.98 3.97 -21.31
C VAL A 79 6.14 2.98 -21.23
N CYS A 80 6.48 2.32 -22.33
CA CYS A 80 7.61 1.38 -22.38
C CYS A 80 8.95 2.07 -22.08
N ASP A 81 9.21 3.22 -22.71
CA ASP A 81 10.43 4.01 -22.49
C ASP A 81 10.55 4.45 -21.02
N ALA A 82 9.47 4.93 -20.41
CA ALA A 82 9.49 5.35 -19.01
C ALA A 82 9.68 4.16 -18.06
N THR A 83 9.08 3.01 -18.38
CA THR A 83 9.24 1.76 -17.63
C THR A 83 10.68 1.25 -17.69
N ASP A 84 11.30 1.24 -18.87
CA ASP A 84 12.66 0.74 -19.08
C ASP A 84 13.72 1.69 -18.48
N LYS A 85 13.58 3.01 -18.68
CA LYS A 85 14.60 3.99 -18.25
C LYS A 85 14.52 4.33 -16.77
N LEU A 86 13.31 4.46 -16.22
CA LEU A 86 13.08 4.98 -14.86
C LEU A 86 12.32 3.99 -13.96
N GLY A 87 11.49 3.11 -14.54
CA GLY A 87 10.56 2.28 -13.77
C GLY A 87 9.45 3.08 -13.07
N LEU A 88 9.27 4.36 -13.44
CA LEU A 88 8.31 5.27 -12.82
C LEU A 88 7.81 6.32 -13.82
N PHE A 89 6.49 6.55 -13.82
CA PHE A 89 5.83 7.60 -14.59
C PHE A 89 4.51 7.99 -13.92
N GLN A 90 3.98 9.15 -14.30
CA GLN A 90 2.64 9.62 -13.94
C GLN A 90 1.72 9.48 -15.14
N ILE A 91 0.45 9.19 -14.90
CA ILE A 91 -0.59 9.12 -15.93
C ILE A 91 -1.61 10.23 -15.75
N VAL A 92 -2.13 10.75 -16.86
CA VAL A 92 -3.24 11.71 -16.89
C VAL A 92 -4.33 11.23 -17.84
N LYS A 93 -5.53 11.81 -17.72
CA LYS A 93 -6.75 11.40 -18.45
C LYS A 93 -7.04 9.90 -18.38
N HIS A 94 -6.70 9.28 -17.25
CA HIS A 94 -6.88 7.86 -16.95
C HIS A 94 -8.34 7.42 -16.72
N GLY A 95 -9.35 8.23 -17.04
CA GLY A 95 -10.77 7.86 -16.94
C GLY A 95 -11.39 7.76 -15.53
N VAL A 96 -10.61 7.66 -14.46
CA VAL A 96 -11.13 7.68 -13.07
C VAL A 96 -11.75 9.04 -12.75
N PRO A 97 -13.04 9.13 -12.37
CA PRO A 97 -13.67 10.40 -12.04
C PRO A 97 -13.02 11.06 -10.82
N LEU A 98 -12.82 12.39 -10.87
CA LEU A 98 -12.23 13.16 -9.78
C LEU A 98 -13.01 12.99 -8.46
N SER A 99 -14.33 12.90 -8.51
CA SER A 99 -15.17 12.68 -7.33
C SER A 99 -14.87 11.38 -6.59
N ILE A 100 -14.43 10.33 -7.28
CA ILE A 100 -14.02 9.06 -6.67
C ILE A 100 -12.67 9.21 -5.96
N ILE A 101 -11.74 9.95 -6.58
CA ILE A 101 -10.42 10.26 -6.00
C ILE A 101 -10.56 11.14 -4.76
N GLU A 102 -11.41 12.16 -4.82
CA GLU A 102 -11.72 13.03 -3.67
C GLU A 102 -12.43 12.25 -2.57
N GLY A 103 -13.40 11.40 -2.92
CA GLY A 103 -14.11 10.56 -1.97
C GLY A 103 -13.19 9.64 -1.15
N VAL A 104 -12.24 8.95 -1.80
CA VAL A 104 -11.30 8.09 -1.08
C VAL A 104 -10.29 8.87 -0.23
N LYS A 105 -9.88 10.09 -0.66
CA LYS A 105 -9.03 10.99 0.14
C LYS A 105 -9.77 11.44 1.40
N ASP A 106 -11.02 11.88 1.27
CA ASP A 106 -11.85 12.31 2.40
C ASP A 106 -12.13 11.16 3.37
N ALA A 107 -12.46 9.98 2.85
CA ALA A 107 -12.65 8.77 3.64
C ALA A 107 -11.38 8.38 4.42
N THR A 108 -10.21 8.52 3.79
CA THR A 108 -8.91 8.34 4.44
C THR A 108 -8.73 9.32 5.60
N HIS A 109 -8.96 10.62 5.36
CA HIS A 109 -8.87 11.62 6.42
C HIS A 109 -9.85 11.36 7.57
N LYS A 110 -11.10 10.95 7.27
CA LYS A 110 -12.10 10.59 8.29
C LYS A 110 -11.63 9.42 9.14
N PHE A 111 -11.06 8.37 8.54
CA PHE A 111 -10.51 7.22 9.29
C PHE A 111 -9.37 7.64 10.22
N PHE A 112 -8.38 8.38 9.72
CA PHE A 112 -7.24 8.81 10.55
C PHE A 112 -7.62 9.88 11.58
N GLY A 113 -8.70 10.63 11.35
CA GLY A 113 -9.32 11.55 12.30
C GLY A 113 -10.16 10.89 13.41
N LEU A 114 -10.39 9.58 13.35
CA LEU A 114 -11.07 8.84 14.43
C LEU A 114 -10.25 8.86 15.73
N SER A 115 -10.95 8.63 16.84
CA SER A 115 -10.30 8.40 18.12
C SER A 115 -9.37 7.21 18.05
N SER A 116 -8.38 7.17 18.94
CA SER A 116 -7.42 6.07 18.92
C SER A 116 -8.03 4.75 19.36
N GLU A 117 -9.06 4.81 20.18
CA GLU A 117 -9.87 3.68 20.62
C GLU A 117 -10.57 3.03 19.42
N GLU A 118 -11.12 3.84 18.51
CA GLU A 118 -11.72 3.38 17.26
C GLU A 118 -10.66 2.79 16.32
N LYS A 119 -9.54 3.49 16.09
CA LYS A 119 -8.46 3.00 15.21
C LYS A 119 -7.83 1.70 15.72
N LYS A 120 -7.69 1.54 17.04
CA LYS A 120 -7.08 0.36 17.68
C LYS A 120 -7.86 -0.93 17.45
N LYS A 121 -9.15 -0.86 17.11
CA LYS A 121 -9.96 -2.05 16.76
C LYS A 121 -9.36 -2.83 15.58
N TYR A 122 -8.63 -2.14 14.70
CA TYR A 122 -8.02 -2.71 13.51
C TYR A 122 -6.54 -3.13 13.69
N LEU A 123 -5.98 -3.03 14.90
CA LEU A 123 -4.62 -3.52 15.14
C LEU A 123 -4.54 -5.04 14.92
N SER A 124 -3.40 -5.54 14.45
CA SER A 124 -3.19 -6.98 14.18
C SER A 124 -3.49 -7.91 15.37
N GLN A 125 -3.36 -7.41 16.61
CA GLN A 125 -3.65 -8.14 17.83
C GLN A 125 -5.16 -8.20 18.14
N ASN A 126 -5.95 -7.30 17.56
CA ASN A 126 -7.37 -7.11 17.81
C ASN A 126 -8.24 -7.59 16.63
N THR A 127 -7.65 -7.77 15.44
CA THR A 127 -8.34 -8.31 14.27
C THR A 127 -8.04 -9.81 14.12
N PRO A 128 -9.03 -10.70 14.22
CA PRO A 128 -8.84 -12.14 14.01
C PRO A 128 -8.54 -12.48 12.53
N LEU A 129 -8.85 -11.56 11.61
CA LEU A 129 -8.73 -11.74 10.17
C LEU A 129 -7.54 -10.94 9.61
N LYS A 130 -6.78 -11.56 8.72
CA LYS A 130 -5.52 -10.97 8.18
C LYS A 130 -5.75 -9.88 7.13
N ASN A 131 -7.00 -9.64 6.72
CA ASN A 131 -7.33 -8.85 5.54
C ASN A 131 -7.47 -7.34 5.85
N VAL A 132 -7.59 -6.94 7.12
CA VAL A 132 -7.63 -5.53 7.52
C VAL A 132 -6.71 -5.30 8.71
N ARG A 133 -5.77 -4.36 8.55
CA ARG A 133 -4.77 -4.09 9.58
C ARG A 133 -4.37 -2.62 9.63
N TYR A 134 -4.62 -2.00 10.77
CA TYR A 134 -4.01 -0.73 11.15
C TYR A 134 -2.62 -0.99 11.74
N VAL A 135 -1.64 -0.23 11.29
CA VAL A 135 -0.25 -0.33 11.73
C VAL A 135 0.29 1.07 11.99
N THR A 136 0.90 1.25 13.16
CA THR A 136 1.64 2.44 13.53
C THR A 136 3.12 2.07 13.61
N SER A 137 3.97 2.73 12.82
CA SER A 137 5.45 2.73 12.96
C SER A 137 6.07 1.46 13.55
N PHE A 138 6.27 0.41 12.73
CA PHE A 138 7.00 -0.77 13.19
C PHE A 138 7.68 -1.58 12.07
N SER A 139 9.02 -1.73 12.17
CA SER A 139 9.70 -3.04 12.16
C SER A 139 11.14 -2.90 12.69
N PRO A 140 11.42 -3.25 13.96
CA PRO A 140 12.77 -3.25 14.54
C PRO A 140 13.66 -4.38 14.02
N GLU A 141 13.10 -5.39 13.35
CA GLU A 141 13.88 -6.52 12.82
C GLU A 141 14.51 -6.22 11.46
N VAL A 142 13.99 -5.22 10.74
CA VAL A 142 14.41 -4.86 9.37
C VAL A 142 15.00 -3.46 9.31
N ASP A 143 14.46 -2.51 10.07
CA ASP A 143 14.88 -1.12 10.00
C ASP A 143 15.57 -0.63 11.29
N LYS A 144 16.72 0.03 11.10
CA LYS A 144 17.48 0.69 12.18
C LYS A 144 16.77 1.92 12.76
N ALA A 145 15.70 2.39 12.11
CA ALA A 145 14.88 3.54 12.53
C ALA A 145 13.43 3.35 12.03
N TYR A 146 12.46 3.80 12.81
CA TYR A 146 11.03 3.75 12.48
C TYR A 146 10.67 4.72 11.37
N GLU A 147 9.75 4.30 10.50
CA GLU A 147 9.08 5.21 9.57
C GLU A 147 8.16 6.15 10.34
N TRP A 148 8.15 7.44 9.97
CA TRP A 148 7.16 8.40 10.47
C TRP A 148 5.86 8.24 9.68
N LYS A 149 5.14 7.13 9.92
CA LYS A 149 3.94 6.78 9.17
C LYS A 149 2.99 5.91 10.00
N ASP A 150 1.71 6.24 9.87
CA ASP A 150 0.59 5.36 10.21
C ASP A 150 -0.05 4.89 8.89
N HIS A 151 -0.50 3.63 8.81
CA HIS A 151 -1.21 3.14 7.64
C HIS A 151 -2.31 2.12 7.99
N LEU A 152 -3.34 2.09 7.15
CA LEU A 152 -4.39 1.08 7.15
C LEU A 152 -4.19 0.21 5.90
N SER A 153 -3.94 -1.07 6.11
CA SER A 153 -3.85 -2.08 5.06
C SER A 153 -5.20 -2.78 4.92
N CYS A 154 -5.83 -2.63 3.76
CA CYS A 154 -7.08 -3.30 3.41
C CYS A 154 -6.83 -4.21 2.21
N PHE A 155 -6.80 -5.53 2.44
CA PHE A 155 -6.65 -6.54 1.40
C PHE A 155 -8.03 -6.92 0.88
N TYR A 156 -8.24 -6.75 -0.42
CA TYR A 156 -9.50 -7.11 -1.07
C TYR A 156 -9.54 -8.62 -1.34
N VAL A 157 -10.65 -9.25 -0.95
CA VAL A 157 -10.93 -10.68 -1.22
C VAL A 157 -12.25 -10.83 -1.97
N SER A 158 -13.30 -10.22 -1.44
CA SER A 158 -14.63 -10.15 -2.05
C SER A 158 -15.35 -8.88 -1.60
N ASP A 159 -16.43 -8.52 -2.32
CA ASP A 159 -17.32 -7.44 -1.91
C ASP A 159 -17.93 -7.71 -0.53
N GLU A 160 -18.33 -8.95 -0.25
CA GLU A 160 -18.97 -9.35 1.00
C GLU A 160 -18.00 -9.19 2.20
N GLU A 161 -16.79 -9.74 2.09
CA GLU A 161 -15.76 -9.56 3.12
C GLU A 161 -15.38 -8.08 3.29
N THR A 162 -15.33 -7.32 2.20
CA THR A 162 -15.03 -5.88 2.26
C THR A 162 -16.10 -5.14 3.05
N LEU A 163 -17.38 -5.40 2.74
CA LEU A 163 -18.50 -4.75 3.42
C LEU A 163 -18.63 -5.16 4.88
N GLU A 164 -18.19 -6.37 5.24
CA GLU A 164 -18.20 -6.85 6.62
C GLU A 164 -17.01 -6.33 7.44
N LEU A 165 -15.79 -6.36 6.87
CA LEU A 165 -14.55 -6.24 7.63
C LEU A 165 -13.88 -4.87 7.56
N TRP A 166 -14.00 -4.16 6.44
CA TRP A 166 -13.33 -2.87 6.29
C TRP A 166 -13.98 -1.80 7.18
N PRO A 167 -13.24 -0.76 7.58
CA PRO A 167 -13.81 0.26 8.45
C PRO A 167 -15.03 0.93 7.81
N SER A 168 -16.15 0.94 8.53
CA SER A 168 -17.44 1.47 8.04
C SER A 168 -17.35 2.90 7.54
N ILE A 169 -16.44 3.71 8.12
CA ILE A 169 -16.20 5.11 7.79
C ILE A 169 -15.56 5.32 6.40
N CYS A 170 -14.93 4.29 5.83
CA CYS A 170 -14.20 4.42 4.56
C CYS A 170 -14.41 3.27 3.56
N LYS A 171 -15.14 2.21 3.93
CA LYS A 171 -15.24 0.98 3.12
C LYS A 171 -15.88 1.21 1.75
N HIS A 172 -16.90 2.06 1.64
CA HIS A 172 -17.62 2.25 0.38
C HIS A 172 -16.78 3.04 -0.62
N GLU A 173 -16.18 4.14 -0.18
CA GLU A 173 -15.32 4.98 -1.01
C GLU A 173 -14.05 4.23 -1.43
N ALA A 174 -13.44 3.47 -0.53
CA ALA A 174 -12.27 2.66 -0.85
C ALA A 174 -12.60 1.53 -1.83
N LEU A 175 -13.73 0.83 -1.65
CA LEU A 175 -14.16 -0.23 -2.58
C LEU A 175 -14.51 0.34 -3.96
N GLN A 176 -15.20 1.48 -4.01
CA GLN A 176 -15.55 2.14 -5.25
C GLN A 176 -14.30 2.62 -6.01
N TYR A 177 -13.33 3.19 -5.30
CA TYR A 177 -12.04 3.57 -5.89
C TYR A 177 -11.31 2.34 -6.44
N LEU A 178 -11.18 1.26 -5.66
CA LEU A 178 -10.54 0.02 -6.10
C LEU A 178 -11.16 -0.54 -7.39
N LYS A 179 -12.49 -0.64 -7.44
CA LYS A 179 -13.22 -1.11 -8.63
C LYS A 179 -13.01 -0.21 -9.84
N THR A 180 -12.91 1.09 -9.63
CA THR A 180 -12.71 2.05 -10.72
C THR A 180 -11.27 2.03 -11.25
N CYS A 181 -10.29 1.76 -10.38
CA CYS A 181 -8.89 1.60 -10.79
C CYS A 181 -8.62 0.34 -11.59
N ASP A 182 -9.47 -0.69 -11.50
CA ASP A 182 -9.32 -1.94 -12.25
C ASP A 182 -9.23 -1.71 -13.77
N SER A 183 -10.02 -0.78 -14.32
CA SER A 183 -9.94 -0.43 -15.74
C SER A 183 -8.61 0.21 -16.11
N VAL A 184 -8.10 1.12 -15.28
CA VAL A 184 -6.79 1.78 -15.50
C VAL A 184 -5.66 0.75 -15.48
N ILE A 185 -5.70 -0.17 -14.51
CA ILE A 185 -4.70 -1.23 -14.40
C ILE A 185 -4.73 -2.12 -15.64
N LYS A 186 -5.92 -2.53 -16.09
CA LYS A 186 -6.08 -3.31 -17.33
C LYS A 186 -5.50 -2.59 -18.54
N THR A 187 -5.84 -1.31 -18.73
CA THR A 187 -5.28 -0.50 -19.82
C THR A 187 -3.76 -0.42 -19.77
N LEU A 188 -3.16 -0.22 -18.60
CA LEU A 188 -1.70 -0.18 -18.45
C LEU A 188 -1.05 -1.54 -18.74
N ILE A 189 -1.67 -2.64 -18.29
CA ILE A 189 -1.19 -3.99 -18.57
C ILE A 189 -1.26 -4.27 -20.08
N GLU A 190 -2.36 -3.90 -20.75
CA GLU A 190 -2.51 -4.05 -22.20
C GLU A 190 -1.43 -3.26 -22.96
N ILE A 191 -1.21 -2.00 -22.61
CA ILE A 191 -0.13 -1.18 -23.20
C ILE A 191 1.23 -1.88 -23.07
N LEU A 192 1.56 -2.39 -21.87
CA LEU A 192 2.82 -3.07 -21.62
C LEU A 192 2.95 -4.39 -22.39
N ILE A 193 1.88 -5.19 -22.46
CA ILE A 193 1.84 -6.44 -23.24
C ILE A 193 2.06 -6.15 -24.72
N THR A 194 1.38 -5.14 -25.26
CA THR A 194 1.53 -4.71 -26.65
C THR A 194 2.95 -4.23 -26.92
N GLY A 195 3.52 -3.41 -26.02
CA GLY A 195 4.90 -2.93 -26.14
C GLY A 195 5.95 -4.03 -26.07
N LEU A 196 5.67 -5.13 -25.36
CA LEU A 196 6.52 -6.33 -25.31
C LEU A 196 6.35 -7.24 -26.55
N GLY A 197 5.39 -6.95 -27.43
CA GLY A 197 5.09 -7.78 -28.60
C GLY A 197 4.47 -9.15 -28.24
N ILE A 198 3.86 -9.27 -27.06
CA ILE A 198 3.22 -10.51 -26.61
C ILE A 198 1.83 -10.61 -27.29
N PRO A 199 1.48 -11.75 -27.92
CA PRO A 199 0.15 -11.94 -28.49
C PRO A 199 -0.95 -11.79 -27.43
N ASN A 200 -2.03 -11.10 -27.77
CA ASN A 200 -3.13 -10.77 -26.86
C ASN A 200 -3.62 -11.99 -26.04
N LEU A 201 -3.66 -11.86 -24.71
CA LEU A 201 -4.13 -12.89 -23.77
C LEU A 201 -5.60 -13.30 -23.99
N ASN A 202 -6.38 -12.47 -24.69
CA ASN A 202 -7.79 -12.70 -24.97
C ASN A 202 -8.06 -13.78 -26.04
N HIS A 203 -7.04 -14.26 -26.75
CA HIS A 203 -7.23 -15.30 -27.79
C HIS A 203 -7.13 -16.75 -27.28
N ALA A 204 -6.74 -16.97 -26.02
CA ALA A 204 -6.54 -18.32 -25.47
C ALA A 204 -7.84 -19.02 -24.98
N HIS A 205 -9.03 -18.46 -25.25
CA HIS A 205 -10.31 -19.05 -24.83
C HIS A 205 -11.24 -19.46 -25.98
N ASN A 206 -10.82 -19.33 -27.24
CA ASN A 206 -11.64 -19.70 -28.40
C ASN A 206 -11.10 -20.86 -29.25
N GLU A 207 -10.15 -21.65 -28.73
CA GLU A 207 -9.73 -22.90 -29.38
C GLU A 207 -9.74 -24.05 -28.36
N SER A 208 -10.90 -24.69 -28.19
CA SER A 208 -11.08 -26.05 -27.63
C SER A 208 -12.42 -26.62 -28.09
#